data_AF-A0A943GAQ6-F1
#
_entry.id   AF-A0A943GAQ6-F1
#
_cell.length_a   1.000
_cell.length_b   1.000
_cell.length_c   1.000
_cell.angle_alpha   90.00
_cell.angle_beta   90.00
_cell.angle_gamma   90.00
#
_symmetry.space_group_name_H-M   'P 1'
#
loop_
_entity.id
_entity.type
_entity.pdbx_description
1 polymer ?
#
loop_
_entity_poly.entity_id
_entity_poly.type
_entity_poly.pdbx_seq_one_letter_code
_entity_poly.pdbx_strand_id
1 'polypeptide(L)'
;MKKQKLKEYYEQLDIVECCRLCEHAQAIYSDIDCLCNLHGVVDQKYHCKHFTYDLTKRMPHRKSMDFSALTDQLQKAATNELN
;
A
#
# COMPACT_ATOMS: atom_id res chain seq x y z
N MET A 1 -4.75 28.10 -9.43
CA MET A 1 -4.26 27.32 -10.59
C MET A 1 -3.54 26.00 -10.24
N LYS A 2 -2.94 25.81 -9.04
CA LYS A 2 -2.17 24.57 -8.74
C LYS A 2 -3.02 23.31 -8.49
N LYS A 3 -4.19 23.43 -7.83
CA LYS A 3 -5.02 22.26 -7.46
C LYS A 3 -5.58 21.49 -8.66
N GLN A 4 -5.93 22.18 -9.75
CA GLN A 4 -6.58 21.56 -10.90
C GLN A 4 -5.60 20.65 -11.68
N LYS A 5 -4.36 21.12 -11.87
CA LYS A 5 -3.28 20.31 -12.47
C LYS A 5 -2.92 19.07 -11.64
N LEU A 6 -3.01 19.17 -10.31
CA LEU A 6 -2.69 18.04 -9.43
C LEU A 6 -3.76 16.94 -9.52
N LYS A 7 -5.03 17.33 -9.61
CA LYS A 7 -6.14 16.39 -9.79
C LYS A 7 -6.05 15.64 -11.13
N GLU A 8 -5.84 16.37 -12.23
CA GLU A 8 -5.63 15.79 -13.55
C GLU A 8 -4.46 14.79 -13.56
N TYR A 9 -3.40 15.08 -12.80
CA TYR A 9 -2.24 14.22 -12.68
C TYR A 9 -2.52 12.93 -11.90
N TYR A 10 -3.31 12.98 -10.82
CA TYR A 10 -3.74 11.77 -10.11
C TYR A 10 -4.66 10.90 -10.96
N GLU A 11 -5.57 11.50 -11.72
CA GLU A 11 -6.43 10.80 -12.68
C GLU A 11 -5.59 10.08 -13.75
N GLN A 12 -4.54 10.72 -14.29
CA GLN A 12 -3.61 10.08 -15.24
C GLN A 12 -2.85 8.89 -14.66
N LEU A 13 -2.59 8.89 -13.36
CA LEU A 13 -1.87 7.82 -12.64
C LEU A 13 -2.79 6.77 -12.02
N ASP A 14 -4.11 6.88 -12.24
CA ASP A 14 -5.14 6.03 -11.65
C ASP A 14 -5.06 5.95 -10.10
N ILE A 15 -4.76 7.09 -9.48
CA ILE A 15 -4.65 7.22 -8.03
C ILE A 15 -6.02 7.60 -7.47
N VAL A 16 -6.62 6.68 -6.72
CA VAL A 16 -7.89 6.91 -6.03
C VAL A 16 -7.68 7.86 -4.85
N GLU A 17 -8.39 8.99 -4.82
CA GLU A 17 -8.35 9.95 -3.72
C GLU A 17 -9.15 9.42 -2.50
N CYS A 18 -8.58 8.47 -1.75
CA CYS A 18 -9.20 7.92 -0.54
C CYS A 18 -8.29 8.00 0.69
N CYS A 19 -8.89 8.04 1.87
CA CYS A 19 -8.18 8.22 3.13
C CYS A 19 -7.14 7.12 3.33
N ARG A 20 -7.37 5.88 2.90
CA ARG A 20 -6.35 4.81 2.95
C ARG A 20 -5.01 5.19 2.32
N LEU A 21 -5.02 6.02 1.29
CA LEU A 21 -3.81 6.47 0.60
C LEU A 21 -3.31 7.83 1.10
N CYS A 22 -4.15 8.58 1.80
CA CYS A 22 -3.82 9.92 2.28
C CYS A 22 -2.69 9.92 3.31
N GLU A 23 -1.77 10.88 3.24
CA GLU A 23 -0.70 11.04 4.24
C GLU A 23 -1.21 11.36 5.65
N HIS A 24 -2.45 11.87 5.74
CA HIS A 24 -3.09 12.18 7.02
C HIS A 24 -3.78 10.98 7.67
N ALA A 25 -3.82 9.82 7.02
CA ALA A 25 -4.47 8.63 7.56
C ALA A 25 -3.45 7.57 7.96
N GLN A 26 -3.80 6.82 9.01
CA GLN A 26 -3.04 5.67 9.47
C GLN A 26 -3.96 4.45 9.55
N ALA A 27 -3.42 3.30 9.14
CA ALA A 27 -4.12 2.03 9.30
C ALA A 27 -4.27 1.71 10.80
N ILE A 28 -5.42 1.15 11.17
CA ILE A 28 -5.71 0.63 12.51
C ILE A 28 -6.01 -0.86 12.41
N TYR A 29 -6.30 -1.52 13.53
CA TYR A 29 -6.62 -2.96 13.58
C TYR A 29 -7.93 -3.37 12.84
N SER A 30 -8.51 -2.48 12.03
CA SER A 30 -9.73 -2.68 11.25
C SER A 30 -9.39 -2.72 9.77
N ASP A 31 -9.96 -3.68 9.03
CA ASP A 31 -9.78 -3.80 7.58
C ASP A 31 -10.69 -2.86 6.78
N ILE A 32 -11.65 -2.21 7.44
CA ILE A 32 -12.62 -1.30 6.83
C ILE A 32 -12.35 0.16 7.18
N ASP A 33 -11.72 0.42 8.33
CA ASP A 33 -11.52 1.77 8.84
C ASP A 33 -10.04 2.17 8.84
N CYS A 34 -9.81 3.47 8.84
CA CYS A 34 -8.52 4.08 9.15
C CYS A 34 -8.70 5.29 10.08
N LEU A 35 -7.63 5.65 10.79
CA LEU A 35 -7.61 6.85 11.61
C LEU A 35 -7.09 8.03 10.80
N CYS A 36 -7.97 8.96 10.44
CA CYS A 36 -7.60 10.24 9.85
C CYS A 36 -7.31 11.27 10.95
N ASN A 37 -6.12 11.88 10.93
CA ASN A 37 -5.72 12.89 11.92
C ASN A 37 -6.62 14.15 11.93
N LEU A 38 -7.40 14.37 10.87
CA LEU A 38 -8.29 15.53 10.73
C LEU A 38 -9.76 15.22 11.01
N HIS A 39 -10.21 14.00 10.75
CA HIS A 39 -11.62 13.61 10.80
C HIS A 39 -11.94 12.48 11.79
N GLY A 40 -10.92 11.89 12.44
CA GLY A 40 -11.07 10.73 13.31
C GLY A 40 -11.14 9.42 12.54
N VAL A 41 -11.86 8.43 13.09
CA VAL A 41 -12.03 7.12 12.45
C VAL A 41 -13.00 7.26 11.27
N VAL A 42 -12.55 6.85 10.09
CA VAL A 42 -13.32 6.93 8.83
C VAL A 42 -13.13 5.63 8.03
N ASP A 43 -14.07 5.33 7.14
CA ASP A 43 -13.91 4.24 6.17
C ASP A 43 -12.65 4.48 5.32
N GLN A 44 -11.90 3.42 5.02
CA GLN A 44 -10.69 3.47 4.20
C GLN A 44 -10.93 4.10 2.81
N LYS A 45 -12.14 3.99 2.26
CA LYS A 45 -12.57 4.57 0.98
C LYS A 45 -13.08 6.01 1.09
N TYR A 46 -13.18 6.57 2.29
CA TYR A 46 -13.63 7.94 2.50
C TYR A 46 -12.70 8.95 1.82
N HIS A 47 -13.24 9.92 1.09
CA HIS A 47 -12.45 10.99 0.48
C HIS A 47 -12.49 12.25 1.37
N CYS A 48 -11.38 12.56 2.05
CA CYS A 48 -11.28 13.80 2.82
C CYS A 48 -10.92 14.98 1.91
N LYS A 49 -11.49 16.16 2.17
CA LYS A 49 -11.23 17.39 1.39
C LYS A 49 -9.76 17.88 1.46
N HIS A 50 -9.00 17.34 2.40
CA HIS A 50 -7.59 17.62 2.63
C HIS A 50 -6.70 16.49 2.12
N PHE A 51 -7.17 15.68 1.17
CA PHE A 51 -6.39 14.59 0.60
C PHE A 51 -5.04 15.09 0.07
N THR A 52 -3.97 14.47 0.58
CA THR A 52 -2.60 14.66 0.10
C THR A 52 -1.96 13.29 -0.11
N TYR A 53 -1.18 13.17 -1.18
CA TYR A 53 -0.53 11.94 -1.58
C TYR A 53 0.87 12.24 -2.09
N ASP A 54 1.89 11.63 -1.48
CA ASP A 54 3.27 11.74 -1.95
C ASP A 54 3.64 10.48 -2.75
N LEU A 55 3.84 10.68 -4.05
CA LEU A 55 4.22 9.64 -5.01
C LEU A 55 5.54 8.95 -4.66
N THR A 56 6.46 9.67 -4.03
CA THR A 56 7.77 9.11 -3.64
C THR A 56 7.68 8.21 -2.42
N LYS A 57 6.61 8.33 -1.63
CA LYS A 57 6.30 7.47 -0.48
C LYS A 57 5.49 6.23 -0.86
N ARG A 58 5.15 6.04 -2.14
CA ARG A 58 4.50 4.83 -2.63
C ARG A 58 5.38 3.64 -2.27
N MET A 59 4.89 2.73 -1.41
CA MET A 59 5.56 1.44 -1.24
C MET A 59 5.65 0.81 -2.64
N PRO A 60 6.86 0.58 -3.18
CA PRO A 60 6.99 -0.10 -4.44
C PRO A 60 6.35 -1.47 -4.30
N HIS A 61 5.68 -1.94 -5.36
CA HIS A 61 5.12 -3.29 -5.39
C HIS A 61 6.24 -4.25 -5.00
N ARG A 62 6.13 -4.86 -3.80
CA ARG A 62 7.08 -5.90 -3.42
C ARG A 62 6.89 -7.00 -4.45
N LYS A 63 7.92 -7.27 -5.25
CA LYS A 63 7.95 -8.51 -6.04
C LYS A 63 7.75 -9.63 -5.03
N SER A 64 6.71 -10.43 -5.19
CA SER A 64 6.58 -11.67 -4.43
C SER A 64 7.84 -12.46 -4.69
N MET A 65 8.72 -12.56 -3.69
CA MET A 65 9.84 -13.48 -3.80
C MET A 65 9.24 -14.87 -3.68
N ASP A 66 9.20 -15.58 -4.81
CA ASP A 66 8.81 -16.97 -4.83
C ASP A 66 9.98 -17.78 -4.27
N PHE A 67 9.81 -18.29 -3.05
CA PHE A 67 10.82 -19.10 -2.36
C PHE A 67 10.67 -20.60 -2.67
N SER A 68 9.75 -21.00 -3.56
CA SER A 68 9.56 -22.41 -3.94
C SER A 68 10.84 -23.08 -4.45
N ALA A 69 11.67 -22.33 -5.20
CA ALA A 69 12.95 -22.84 -5.69
C ALA A 69 13.99 -23.07 -4.58
N LEU A 70 13.90 -22.35 -3.45
CA LEU A 70 14.83 -22.49 -2.34
C LEU A 70 14.45 -23.69 -1.45
N THR A 71 13.16 -23.94 -1.27
CA THR A 71 12.66 -25.08 -0.47
C THR A 71 13.04 -26.42 -1.09
N ASP A 72 13.02 -26.52 -2.41
CA ASP A 72 13.39 -27.74 -3.14
C ASP A 72 14.88 -28.08 -3.00
N GLN A 73 15.74 -27.06 -2.95
CA GLN A 73 17.18 -27.24 -2.77
C GLN A 73 17.53 -27.69 -1.34
N LEU A 74 16.85 -27.13 -0.33
CA LEU A 74 17.01 -27.56 1.06
C LEU A 74 16.54 -28.99 1.29
N GLN A 75 15.44 -29.40 0.66
CA GLN A 75 14.96 -30.78 0.75
C GLN A 75 15.92 -31.77 0.09
N LYS A 76 16.53 -31.42 -1.05
CA LYS A 76 17.55 -32.25 -1.72
C LYS A 76 18.87 -32.31 -0.94
N ALA A 77 19.25 -31.23 -0.26
CA ALA A 77 20.41 -31.24 0.63
C ALA A 77 20.17 -32.13 1.86
N ALA A 78 18.97 -32.07 2.45
CA ALA A 78 18.60 -32.87 3.62
C ALA A 78 18.52 -34.38 3.34
N THR A 79 18.20 -34.80 2.10
CA THR A 79 18.12 -36.21 1.73
C THR A 79 19.48 -36.82 1.35
N ASN A 80 20.49 -36.01 1.03
CA ASN A 80 21.83 -36.47 0.69
C ASN A 80 22.72 -36.77 1.90
N GLU A 81 22.35 -36.36 3.11
CA GLU A 81 23.09 -36.65 4.35
C GLU A 81 22.70 -38.00 4.99
N LEU A 82 21.75 -38.73 4.39
CA LEU A 82 21.21 -40.01 4.89
C LEU A 82 21.57 -41.22 4.01
N ASN A 83 22.43 -41.06 3.00
CA ASN A 83 22.97 -42.15 2.16
C ASN A 83 24.49 -42.26 2.28
#